data_AF-A0AAV4FXQ7-F1
#
_entry.id   AF-A0AAV4FXQ7-F1
#
_cell.length_a   1.000
_cell.length_b   1.000
_cell.length_c   1.000
_cell.angle_alpha   90.00
_cell.angle_beta   90.00
_cell.angle_gamma   90.00
#
_symmetry.space_group_name_H-M   'P 1'
#
loop_
_entity.id
_entity.type
_entity.pdbx_description
1 polymer ?
#
loop_
_entity_poly.entity_id
_entity_poly.type
_entity_poly.pdbx_seq_one_letter_code
_entity_poly.pdbx_strand_id
1 'polypeptide(L)'
;MASNRPSSASRWGSCPFRSSASSSFSSSSSTRQSQHPPRQQQQSQHAQHQQLQHAQQQQQQQQQQTAVARNYAGHFMPRQQLQEKLPDGSARFKLCKYASEMLESLHAIRQEDCLCDVTLHTADTAADGIKAHKVVLAGSSEYFRGMFTRGMREVTMSEVCIREGNITREALCQLVDFAYTGEIHITQDNVQRLLVAALFLQMRHVIEACTVYLEQQLDQSNCLGIMEFARAHDCMELEAKARRFVHQHFCDVSKNEEILDLSAEDMAEIVQREDLNIK
;
A
#
# COMPACT_ATOMS: atom_id res chain seq x y z
N MET A 1 25.94 13.03 60.56
CA MET A 1 24.78 12.69 61.42
C MET A 1 23.88 11.78 60.57
N ALA A 2 24.07 10.46 60.71
CA ALA A 2 23.17 9.56 61.45
C ALA A 2 21.91 9.25 60.60
N SER A 3 21.85 8.17 59.81
CA SER A 3 21.70 6.75 60.17
C SER A 3 20.23 6.28 60.18
N ASN A 4 20.05 5.04 59.72
CA ASN A 4 19.00 4.06 60.09
C ASN A 4 17.75 3.88 59.20
N ARG A 5 17.79 2.80 58.39
CA ARG A 5 16.79 1.69 58.41
C ARG A 5 16.86 0.95 59.78
N PRO A 6 16.02 -0.04 60.18
CA PRO A 6 15.12 -0.95 59.40
C PRO A 6 13.81 -1.39 60.12
N SER A 7 13.15 -2.45 59.62
CA SER A 7 12.26 -3.48 60.23
C SER A 7 10.94 -3.65 59.43
N SER A 8 10.53 -4.78 58.83
CA SER A 8 10.39 -6.22 59.17
C SER A 8 9.10 -6.58 59.93
N ALA A 9 8.16 -7.29 59.28
CA ALA A 9 7.26 -8.34 59.81
C ALA A 9 6.31 -8.80 58.66
N SER A 10 6.25 -10.05 58.18
CA SER A 10 5.92 -11.36 58.80
C SER A 10 4.42 -11.63 58.98
N ARG A 11 3.85 -12.61 58.24
CA ARG A 11 2.74 -13.53 58.63
C ARG A 11 2.36 -14.46 57.47
N TRP A 12 2.00 -15.74 57.61
CA TRP A 12 2.33 -16.88 58.49
C TRP A 12 1.51 -18.06 57.95
N GLY A 13 2.02 -19.28 58.16
CA GLY A 13 1.22 -20.48 58.39
C GLY A 13 1.24 -21.52 57.28
N SER A 14 1.27 -22.83 57.53
CA SER A 14 1.56 -23.66 58.71
C SER A 14 1.50 -25.13 58.23
N CYS A 15 2.32 -26.00 58.83
CA CYS A 15 2.44 -27.45 58.61
C CYS A 15 1.15 -28.25 58.99
N PRO A 16 1.06 -29.60 58.80
CA PRO A 16 1.77 -30.62 59.62
C PRO A 16 2.31 -31.84 58.81
N PHE A 17 3.41 -32.53 59.17
CA PHE A 17 3.62 -33.56 60.24
C PHE A 17 2.66 -34.78 60.10
N ARG A 18 3.04 -36.07 60.09
CA ARG A 18 4.29 -36.82 60.38
C ARG A 18 4.08 -38.32 60.06
N SER A 19 5.20 -39.04 59.79
CA SER A 19 5.54 -40.46 60.11
C SER A 19 4.59 -41.59 59.70
N SER A 20 5.01 -42.77 59.21
CA SER A 20 6.28 -43.51 59.28
C SER A 20 6.15 -44.79 58.43
N ALA A 21 7.23 -45.28 57.82
CA ALA A 21 7.61 -46.70 57.86
C ALA A 21 8.90 -46.93 57.07
N SER A 22 9.82 -47.62 57.73
CA SER A 22 11.09 -48.16 57.25
C SER A 22 10.88 -49.36 56.33
N SER A 23 11.57 -49.40 55.19
CA SER A 23 12.15 -50.64 54.67
C SER A 23 13.38 -50.34 53.82
N SER A 24 14.44 -51.03 54.19
CA SER A 24 15.77 -51.06 53.57
C SER A 24 15.75 -51.84 52.25
N PHE A 25 16.35 -51.32 51.18
CA PHE A 25 16.94 -52.16 50.13
C PHE A 25 18.07 -51.42 49.39
N SER A 26 19.21 -52.10 49.36
CA SER A 26 20.47 -51.95 48.60
C SER A 26 20.80 -50.69 47.77
N SER A 27 22.00 -50.21 48.08
CA SER A 27 22.90 -49.36 47.31
C SER A 27 23.07 -49.76 45.84
N SER A 28 22.88 -48.79 44.94
CA SER A 28 23.64 -48.71 43.68
C SER A 28 23.82 -47.25 43.28
N SER A 29 25.08 -46.83 43.32
CA SER A 29 25.56 -45.51 42.97
C SER A 29 25.32 -45.25 41.48
N SER A 30 24.35 -44.39 41.15
CA SER A 30 24.21 -43.85 39.79
C SER A 30 24.53 -42.36 39.81
N THR A 31 25.78 -42.07 39.53
CA THR A 31 26.31 -40.74 39.24
C THR A 31 25.40 -40.03 38.23
N ARG A 32 24.77 -38.92 38.63
CA ARG A 32 24.15 -37.97 37.67
C ARG A 32 25.28 -37.43 36.79
N GLN A 33 25.48 -38.02 35.62
CA GLN A 33 26.24 -37.40 34.55
C GLN A 33 25.43 -36.22 34.02
N SER A 34 25.91 -35.01 34.28
CA SER A 34 25.54 -33.80 33.57
C SER A 34 25.94 -34.00 32.09
N GLN A 35 25.00 -34.48 31.25
CA GLN A 35 25.21 -34.58 29.81
C GLN A 35 25.09 -33.17 29.20
N HIS A 36 26.18 -32.40 29.25
CA HIS A 36 26.40 -31.43 28.17
C HIS A 36 26.69 -32.24 26.90
N PRO A 37 26.10 -31.89 25.74
CA PRO A 37 26.42 -32.60 24.51
C PRO A 37 27.94 -32.50 24.27
N PRO A 38 28.62 -33.57 23.86
CA PRO A 38 30.05 -33.51 23.58
C PRO A 38 30.29 -32.40 22.54
N ARG A 39 31.36 -31.60 22.72
CA ARG A 39 31.71 -30.47 21.84
C ARG A 39 31.61 -30.81 20.34
N GLN A 40 31.91 -32.05 19.96
CA GLN A 40 31.76 -32.55 18.60
C GLN A 40 30.31 -32.55 18.08
N GLN A 41 29.33 -32.86 18.94
CA GLN A 41 27.91 -32.91 18.55
C GLN A 41 27.34 -31.49 18.39
N GLN A 42 27.75 -30.54 19.24
CA GLN A 42 27.43 -29.11 19.06
C GLN A 42 28.12 -28.52 17.83
N GLN A 43 29.38 -28.87 17.56
CA GLN A 43 30.09 -28.44 16.34
C GLN A 43 29.45 -29.01 15.07
N SER A 44 29.00 -30.28 15.11
CA SER A 44 28.28 -30.92 14.00
C SER A 44 26.93 -30.26 13.71
N GLN A 45 26.15 -29.96 14.75
CA GLN A 45 24.89 -29.23 14.61
C GLN A 45 25.10 -27.80 14.10
N HIS A 46 26.14 -27.11 14.56
CA HIS A 46 26.47 -25.76 14.09
C HIS A 46 26.90 -25.76 12.62
N ALA A 47 27.68 -26.76 12.20
CA ALA A 47 28.09 -26.94 10.81
C ALA A 47 26.90 -27.26 9.89
N GLN A 48 25.98 -28.13 10.34
CA GLN A 48 24.74 -28.40 9.61
C GLN A 48 23.87 -27.14 9.48
N HIS A 49 23.74 -26.35 10.54
CA HIS A 49 22.97 -25.11 10.50
C HIS A 49 23.58 -24.08 9.54
N GLN A 50 24.90 -23.93 9.53
CA GLN A 50 25.61 -23.06 8.57
C GLN A 50 25.44 -23.55 7.12
N GLN A 51 25.49 -24.85 6.87
CA GLN A 51 25.24 -25.41 5.53
C GLN A 51 23.79 -25.16 5.07
N LEU A 52 22.81 -25.31 5.95
CA LEU A 52 21.41 -25.00 5.65
C LEU A 52 21.21 -23.53 5.31
N GLN A 53 21.82 -22.61 6.07
CA GLN A 53 21.78 -21.17 5.78
C GLN A 53 22.43 -20.84 4.43
N HIS A 54 23.61 -21.40 4.15
CA HIS A 54 24.27 -21.22 2.85
C HIS A 54 23.46 -21.79 1.68
N ALA A 55 22.83 -22.95 1.86
CA ALA A 55 21.96 -23.56 0.85
C ALA A 55 20.73 -22.69 0.58
N GLN A 56 20.09 -22.14 1.62
CA GLN A 56 18.96 -21.21 1.47
C GLN A 56 19.36 -19.93 0.76
N GLN A 57 20.53 -19.37 1.07
CA GLN A 57 21.04 -18.15 0.45
C GLN A 57 21.40 -18.37 -1.03
N GLN A 58 21.98 -19.53 -1.37
CA GLN A 58 22.22 -19.92 -2.77
C GLN A 58 20.92 -20.15 -3.52
N GLN A 59 19.92 -20.76 -2.87
CA GLN A 59 18.61 -21.00 -3.49
C GLN A 59 17.86 -19.68 -3.75
N GLN A 60 17.95 -18.70 -2.84
CA GLN A 60 17.45 -17.34 -3.07
C GLN A 60 18.18 -16.65 -4.23
N GLN A 61 19.51 -16.71 -4.28
CA GLN A 61 20.28 -16.13 -5.40
C GLN A 61 19.93 -16.79 -6.74
N GLN A 62 19.75 -18.11 -6.76
CA GLN A 62 19.37 -18.84 -7.97
C GLN A 62 17.93 -18.48 -8.40
N GLN A 63 16.98 -18.36 -7.47
CA GLN A 63 15.62 -17.90 -7.77
C GLN A 63 15.63 -16.48 -8.37
N GLN A 64 16.41 -15.56 -7.80
CA GLN A 64 16.63 -14.21 -8.35
C GLN A 64 17.21 -14.24 -9.76
N GLN A 65 18.28 -15.02 -10.00
CA GLN A 65 18.87 -15.14 -11.33
C GLN A 65 17.90 -15.73 -12.37
N THR A 66 17.05 -16.68 -11.96
CA THR A 66 16.07 -17.32 -12.85
C THR A 66 14.91 -16.39 -13.19
N ALA A 67 14.48 -15.54 -12.25
CA ALA A 67 13.46 -14.51 -12.46
C ALA A 67 13.96 -13.43 -13.44
N VAL A 68 15.19 -12.96 -13.24
CA VAL A 68 15.85 -11.99 -14.13
C VAL A 68 15.97 -12.55 -15.55
N ALA A 69 16.41 -13.81 -15.71
CA ALA A 69 16.53 -14.44 -17.03
C ALA A 69 15.17 -14.60 -17.76
N ARG A 70 14.08 -14.83 -17.03
CA ARG A 70 12.72 -14.87 -17.61
C ARG A 70 12.27 -13.53 -18.16
N ASN A 71 12.57 -12.42 -17.48
CA ASN A 71 12.18 -11.08 -17.93
C ASN A 71 12.87 -10.67 -19.24
N TYR A 72 14.12 -11.08 -19.47
CA TYR A 72 14.84 -10.74 -20.72
C TYR A 72 14.52 -11.66 -21.91
N ALA A 73 13.95 -12.85 -21.68
CA ALA A 73 13.72 -13.84 -22.72
C ALA A 73 12.40 -13.67 -23.50
N GLY A 74 11.48 -12.82 -23.02
CA GLY A 74 10.07 -12.83 -23.44
C GLY A 74 9.75 -12.30 -24.85
N HIS A 75 10.58 -11.46 -25.48
CA HIS A 75 10.13 -10.70 -26.66
C HIS A 75 11.18 -10.58 -27.78
N PHE A 76 11.76 -11.69 -28.23
CA PHE A 76 12.54 -11.70 -29.47
C PHE A 76 11.63 -11.48 -30.68
N MET A 77 11.59 -10.25 -31.20
CA MET A 77 10.85 -9.91 -32.43
C MET A 77 11.49 -10.60 -33.66
N PRO A 78 10.70 -11.19 -34.57
CA PRO A 78 11.22 -11.75 -35.81
C PRO A 78 11.97 -10.70 -36.65
N ARG A 79 13.14 -11.05 -37.19
CA ARG A 79 14.05 -10.14 -37.91
C ARG A 79 13.39 -9.33 -39.05
N GLN A 80 12.32 -9.86 -39.64
CA GLN A 80 11.59 -9.24 -40.76
C GLN A 80 10.68 -8.07 -40.33
N GLN A 81 10.38 -7.95 -39.03
CA GLN A 81 9.53 -6.88 -38.47
C GLN A 81 10.35 -5.78 -37.78
N LEU A 82 11.69 -5.86 -37.84
CA LEU A 82 12.60 -4.94 -37.15
C LEU A 82 12.82 -3.60 -37.89
N GLN A 83 12.42 -3.44 -39.14
CA GLN A 83 12.75 -2.20 -39.87
C GLN A 83 11.69 -1.81 -40.89
N GLU A 84 11.13 -0.62 -40.70
CA GLU A 84 10.38 0.09 -41.72
C GLU A 84 11.37 0.86 -42.60
N LYS A 85 11.35 0.63 -43.92
CA LYS A 85 12.17 1.39 -44.87
C LYS A 85 11.52 2.75 -45.14
N LEU A 86 12.28 3.81 -44.95
CA LEU A 86 11.85 5.19 -45.19
C LEU A 86 12.11 5.59 -46.66
N PRO A 87 11.41 6.63 -47.17
CA PRO A 87 11.52 7.05 -48.58
C PRO A 87 12.91 7.52 -49.00
N ASP A 88 13.75 7.94 -48.05
CA ASP A 88 15.13 8.38 -48.26
C ASP A 88 16.16 7.22 -48.29
N GLY A 89 15.68 5.97 -48.19
CA GLY A 89 16.52 4.77 -48.13
C GLY A 89 17.06 4.45 -46.74
N SER A 90 16.77 5.28 -45.72
CA SER A 90 17.06 4.96 -44.32
C SER A 90 16.04 3.96 -43.75
N ALA A 91 16.31 3.42 -42.57
CA ALA A 91 15.45 2.43 -41.95
C ALA A 91 15.18 2.74 -40.48
N ARG A 92 13.92 2.59 -40.05
CA ARG A 92 13.47 2.90 -38.70
C ARG A 92 13.03 1.64 -37.98
N PHE A 93 13.61 1.39 -36.81
CA PHE A 93 13.18 0.33 -35.90
C PHE A 93 12.29 0.93 -34.80
N LYS A 94 11.16 0.29 -34.52
CA LYS A 94 10.29 0.62 -33.40
C LYS A 94 9.79 -0.68 -32.76
N LEU A 95 10.03 -0.84 -31.48
CA LEU A 95 9.41 -1.89 -30.69
C LEU A 95 8.11 -1.35 -30.09
N CYS A 96 6.96 -1.78 -30.63
CA CYS A 96 5.65 -1.19 -30.30
C CYS A 96 5.27 -1.28 -28.81
N LYS A 97 5.77 -2.28 -28.09
CA LYS A 97 5.50 -2.53 -26.67
C LYS A 97 6.66 -2.18 -25.74
N TYR A 98 7.69 -1.49 -26.23
CA TYR A 98 8.88 -1.20 -25.43
C TYR A 98 8.55 -0.50 -24.11
N ALA A 99 7.69 0.53 -24.14
CA ALA A 99 7.35 1.29 -22.94
C ALA A 99 6.63 0.44 -21.88
N SER A 100 5.66 -0.39 -22.29
CA SER A 100 4.93 -1.28 -21.37
C SER A 100 5.83 -2.38 -20.82
N GLU A 101 6.61 -3.05 -21.68
CA GLU A 101 7.55 -4.11 -21.25
C GLU A 101 8.65 -3.57 -20.31
N MET A 102 9.12 -2.33 -20.55
CA MET A 102 10.06 -1.66 -19.66
C MET A 102 9.43 -1.34 -18.30
N LEU A 103 8.18 -0.85 -18.28
CA LEU A 103 7.48 -0.56 -17.02
C LEU A 103 7.16 -1.84 -16.24
N GLU A 104 6.75 -2.92 -16.91
CA GLU A 104 6.59 -4.25 -16.31
C GLU A 104 7.91 -4.73 -15.69
N SER A 105 9.04 -4.53 -16.38
CA SER A 105 10.37 -4.85 -15.84
C SER A 105 10.71 -4.02 -14.61
N LEU A 106 10.42 -2.71 -14.63
CA LEU A 106 10.61 -1.83 -13.46
C LEU A 106 9.70 -2.21 -12.29
N HIS A 107 8.50 -2.71 -12.57
CA HIS A 107 7.58 -3.21 -11.56
C HIS A 107 8.13 -4.47 -10.89
N ALA A 108 8.64 -5.44 -11.68
CA ALA A 108 9.28 -6.64 -11.15
C ALA A 108 10.50 -6.30 -10.28
N ILE A 109 11.35 -5.38 -10.73
CA ILE A 109 12.51 -4.89 -9.95
C ILE A 109 12.06 -4.28 -8.62
N ARG A 110 10.97 -3.49 -8.61
CA ARG A 110 10.38 -2.93 -7.38
C ARG A 110 9.88 -4.02 -6.45
N GLN A 111 9.20 -5.06 -6.95
CA GLN A 111 8.70 -6.17 -6.13
C GLN A 111 9.83 -6.98 -5.46
N GLU A 112 11.03 -6.96 -6.07
CA GLU A 112 12.25 -7.54 -5.49
C GLU A 112 13.01 -6.56 -4.58
N ASP A 113 12.42 -5.41 -4.25
CA ASP A 113 13.04 -4.32 -3.47
C ASP A 113 14.37 -3.81 -4.03
N CYS A 114 14.62 -4.03 -5.32
CA CYS A 114 15.87 -3.70 -5.99
C CYS A 114 15.81 -2.27 -6.52
N LEU A 115 16.90 -1.52 -6.37
CA LEU A 115 17.08 -0.16 -6.91
C LEU A 115 16.07 0.89 -6.39
N CYS A 116 15.19 0.55 -5.46
CA CYS A 116 14.30 1.49 -4.79
C CYS A 116 15.10 2.56 -4.04
N ASP A 117 14.85 3.82 -4.36
CA ASP A 117 15.55 5.00 -3.83
C ASP A 117 14.64 5.88 -2.96
N VAL A 118 13.41 5.42 -2.71
CA VAL A 118 12.47 6.02 -1.76
C VAL A 118 11.56 4.96 -1.11
N THR A 119 11.24 5.17 0.16
CA THR A 119 10.19 4.47 0.90
C THR A 119 9.14 5.51 1.33
N LEU A 120 7.88 5.27 0.97
CA LEU A 120 6.76 6.15 1.31
C LEU A 120 6.02 5.62 2.55
N HIS A 121 5.72 6.50 3.49
CA HIS A 121 4.91 6.21 4.67
C HIS A 121 3.67 7.09 4.70
N THR A 122 2.57 6.57 5.20
CA THR A 122 1.37 7.35 5.54
C THR A 122 1.32 7.62 7.04
N ALA A 123 0.46 8.54 7.47
CA ALA A 123 0.35 8.92 8.89
C ALA A 123 -0.06 7.75 9.81
N ASP A 124 -0.79 6.78 9.28
CA ASP A 124 -1.33 5.61 9.99
C ASP A 124 -0.34 4.43 10.11
N THR A 125 0.75 4.41 9.33
CA THR A 125 1.65 3.25 9.25
C THR A 125 3.12 3.66 9.06
N ALA A 126 3.82 3.87 10.19
CA ALA A 126 5.25 4.22 10.18
C ALA A 126 6.20 3.01 10.04
N ALA A 127 5.70 1.78 10.20
CA ALA A 127 6.53 0.56 10.21
C ALA A 127 6.49 -0.23 8.89
N ASP A 128 5.53 0.04 8.00
CA ASP A 128 5.27 -0.73 6.78
C ASP A 128 5.22 0.20 5.57
N GLY A 129 6.40 0.73 5.21
CA GLY A 129 6.57 1.69 4.13
C GLY A 129 6.58 1.04 2.74
N ILE A 130 6.17 1.83 1.74
CA ILE A 130 6.05 1.40 0.34
C ILE A 130 7.33 1.82 -0.41
N LYS A 131 8.19 0.85 -0.74
CA LYS A 131 9.43 1.09 -1.50
C LYS A 131 9.17 1.32 -2.98
N ALA A 132 9.73 2.36 -3.58
CA ALA A 132 9.50 2.71 -4.98
C ALA A 132 10.73 3.39 -5.61
N HIS A 133 10.60 3.71 -6.90
CA HIS A 133 11.58 4.47 -7.68
C HIS A 133 11.08 5.91 -7.84
N LYS A 134 11.85 6.90 -7.38
CA LYS A 134 11.53 8.34 -7.51
C LYS A 134 11.23 8.73 -8.95
N VAL A 135 11.97 8.18 -9.92
CA VAL A 135 11.80 8.48 -11.34
C VAL A 135 10.44 8.02 -11.88
N VAL A 136 9.93 6.86 -11.43
CA VAL A 136 8.63 6.35 -11.85
C VAL A 136 7.52 7.21 -11.24
N LEU A 137 7.63 7.50 -9.94
CA LEU A 137 6.67 8.36 -9.23
C LEU A 137 6.62 9.78 -9.81
N ALA A 138 7.77 10.39 -10.10
CA ALA A 138 7.85 11.71 -10.73
C ALA A 138 7.37 11.71 -12.20
N GLY A 139 7.37 10.55 -12.86
CA GLY A 139 6.81 10.37 -14.18
C GLY A 139 5.28 10.36 -14.17
N SER A 140 4.68 9.75 -13.14
CA SER A 140 3.23 9.53 -13.03
C SER A 140 2.47 10.60 -12.24
N SER A 141 3.17 11.41 -11.43
CA SER A 141 2.57 12.38 -10.51
C SER A 141 3.34 13.70 -10.52
N GLU A 142 2.64 14.81 -10.74
CA GLU A 142 3.23 16.15 -10.66
C GLU A 142 3.59 16.54 -9.22
N TYR A 143 2.87 16.00 -8.23
CA TYR A 143 3.21 16.14 -6.81
C TYR A 143 4.59 15.54 -6.50
N PHE A 144 4.80 14.26 -6.86
CA PHE A 144 6.09 13.61 -6.65
C PHE A 144 7.20 14.23 -7.51
N ARG A 145 6.88 14.67 -8.73
CA ARG A 145 7.83 15.41 -9.56
C ARG A 145 8.29 16.68 -8.84
N GLY A 146 7.35 17.48 -8.33
CA GLY A 146 7.66 18.68 -7.55
C GLY A 146 8.54 18.38 -6.34
N MET A 147 8.16 17.35 -5.57
CA MET A 147 8.89 16.90 -4.38
C MET A 147 10.34 16.47 -4.68
N PHE A 148 10.54 15.66 -5.73
CA PHE A 148 11.85 15.05 -6.02
C PHE A 148 12.77 15.89 -6.93
N THR A 149 12.27 16.96 -7.56
CA THR A 149 13.08 17.77 -8.50
C THR A 149 13.31 19.21 -8.06
N ARG A 150 12.50 19.79 -7.16
CA ARG A 150 12.55 21.23 -6.83
C ARG A 150 13.52 21.59 -5.69
N GLY A 151 14.53 20.77 -5.42
CA GLY A 151 15.59 21.10 -4.46
C GLY A 151 15.17 21.20 -2.99
N MET A 152 14.02 20.63 -2.62
CA MET A 152 13.58 20.54 -1.23
C MET A 152 14.33 19.42 -0.48
N ARG A 153 14.20 19.34 0.86
CA ARG A 153 14.93 18.35 1.69
C ARG A 153 14.70 16.92 1.21
N GLU A 154 13.49 16.65 0.73
CA GLU A 154 12.97 15.36 0.29
C GLU A 154 13.72 14.81 -0.92
N VAL A 155 14.37 15.66 -1.73
CA VAL A 155 15.18 15.23 -2.88
C VAL A 155 16.26 14.24 -2.44
N THR A 156 16.90 14.52 -1.30
CA THR A 156 17.97 13.68 -0.72
C THR A 156 17.46 12.60 0.23
N MET A 157 16.17 12.61 0.59
CA MET A 157 15.61 11.65 1.54
C MET A 157 15.31 10.30 0.87
N SER A 158 15.65 9.21 1.54
CA SER A 158 15.23 7.85 1.17
C SER A 158 13.90 7.47 1.83
N GLU A 159 13.41 8.27 2.78
CA GLU A 159 12.20 8.01 3.56
C GLU A 159 11.33 9.26 3.52
N VAL A 160 10.10 9.14 3.02
CA VAL A 160 9.14 10.25 2.89
C VAL A 160 7.85 9.87 3.59
N CYS A 161 7.41 10.70 4.53
CA CYS A 161 6.14 10.53 5.21
C CYS A 161 5.12 11.53 4.67
N ILE A 162 4.07 11.01 4.04
CA ILE A 162 2.93 11.79 3.54
C ILE A 162 1.94 11.91 4.70
N ARG A 163 1.94 13.07 5.36
CA ARG A 163 1.10 13.34 6.53
C ARG A 163 -0.18 14.06 6.16
N GLU A 164 -0.13 14.81 5.07
CA GLU A 164 -1.22 15.61 4.55
C GLU A 164 -2.15 14.79 3.65
N GLY A 165 -3.38 15.26 3.45
CA GLY A 165 -4.33 14.69 2.49
C GLY A 165 -5.11 13.46 2.96
N ASN A 166 -4.97 13.03 4.22
CA ASN A 166 -5.70 11.87 4.80
C ASN A 166 -5.60 10.59 3.94
N ILE A 167 -4.43 10.38 3.31
CA ILE A 167 -4.19 9.24 2.43
C ILE A 167 -3.95 7.99 3.27
N THR A 168 -4.76 6.96 3.05
CA THR A 168 -4.53 5.65 3.66
C THR A 168 -3.45 4.88 2.93
N ARG A 169 -2.77 3.97 3.63
CA ARG A 169 -1.74 3.12 3.01
C ARG A 169 -2.28 2.34 1.82
N GLU A 170 -3.51 1.82 1.88
CA GLU A 170 -4.11 1.02 0.81
C GLU A 170 -4.32 1.84 -0.46
N ALA A 171 -4.82 3.07 -0.33
CA ALA A 171 -4.98 3.96 -1.47
C ALA A 171 -3.62 4.33 -2.08
N LEU A 172 -2.63 4.63 -1.23
CA LEU A 172 -1.28 4.92 -1.69
C LEU A 172 -0.65 3.72 -2.42
N CYS A 173 -0.79 2.50 -1.89
CA CYS A 173 -0.33 1.28 -2.55
C CYS A 173 -0.92 1.15 -3.96
N GLN A 174 -2.24 1.29 -4.10
CA GLN A 174 -2.92 1.19 -5.40
C GLN A 174 -2.46 2.26 -6.39
N LEU A 175 -2.26 3.50 -5.93
CA LEU A 175 -1.77 4.60 -6.78
C LEU A 175 -0.31 4.40 -7.19
N VAL A 176 0.53 3.87 -6.29
CA VAL A 176 1.89 3.51 -6.64
C VAL A 176 1.91 2.34 -7.61
N ASP A 177 1.10 1.31 -7.43
CA ASP A 177 1.03 0.20 -8.38
C ASP A 177 0.54 0.68 -9.75
N PHE A 178 -0.47 1.55 -9.80
CA PHE A 178 -0.91 2.21 -11.02
C PHE A 178 0.23 2.97 -11.73
N ALA A 179 1.15 3.61 -10.99
CA ALA A 179 2.29 4.30 -11.59
C ALA A 179 3.22 3.35 -12.39
N TYR A 180 3.23 2.06 -12.08
CA TYR A 180 4.00 1.05 -12.79
C TYR A 180 3.18 0.28 -13.83
N THR A 181 1.91 -0.01 -13.54
CA THR A 181 1.08 -0.90 -14.37
C THR A 181 0.18 -0.16 -15.35
N GLY A 182 -0.18 1.09 -15.04
CA GLY A 182 -1.24 1.84 -15.72
C GLY A 182 -2.65 1.30 -15.45
N GLU A 183 -2.80 0.39 -14.49
CA GLU A 183 -4.06 -0.25 -14.14
C GLU A 183 -4.45 0.05 -12.69
N ILE A 184 -5.73 0.31 -12.44
CA ILE A 184 -6.26 0.54 -11.11
C ILE A 184 -7.66 -0.07 -10.98
N HIS A 185 -7.92 -0.74 -9.86
CA HIS A 185 -9.20 -1.38 -9.59
C HIS A 185 -10.08 -0.48 -8.73
N ILE A 186 -11.15 0.05 -9.31
CA ILE A 186 -12.07 0.99 -8.65
C ILE A 186 -13.34 0.24 -8.24
N THR A 187 -13.75 0.42 -6.98
CA THR A 187 -14.94 -0.17 -6.37
C THR A 187 -15.70 0.89 -5.57
N GLN A 188 -16.96 0.62 -5.23
CA GLN A 188 -17.77 1.49 -4.40
C GLN A 188 -17.11 1.78 -3.04
N ASP A 189 -16.42 0.79 -2.47
CA ASP A 189 -15.78 0.90 -1.15
C ASP A 189 -14.48 1.72 -1.15
N ASN A 190 -13.80 1.81 -2.30
CA ASN A 190 -12.47 2.44 -2.38
C ASN A 190 -12.47 3.78 -3.13
N VAL A 191 -13.47 4.05 -3.99
CA VAL A 191 -13.44 5.16 -4.95
C VAL A 191 -13.25 6.53 -4.31
N GLN A 192 -13.92 6.79 -3.18
CA GLN A 192 -13.79 8.07 -2.47
C GLN A 192 -12.36 8.27 -1.94
N ARG A 193 -11.79 7.24 -1.29
CA ARG A 193 -10.42 7.31 -0.75
C ARG A 193 -9.38 7.42 -1.87
N LEU A 194 -9.59 6.69 -2.97
CA LEU A 194 -8.74 6.75 -4.16
C LEU A 194 -8.79 8.14 -4.80
N LEU A 195 -9.98 8.72 -4.97
CA LEU A 195 -10.14 10.03 -5.58
C LEU A 195 -9.45 11.13 -4.76
N VAL A 196 -9.65 11.16 -3.44
CA VAL A 196 -8.96 12.12 -2.55
C VAL A 196 -7.45 11.98 -2.63
N ALA A 197 -6.94 10.74 -2.59
CA ALA A 197 -5.51 10.49 -2.69
C ALA A 197 -4.96 10.87 -4.08
N ALA A 198 -5.69 10.59 -5.16
CA ALA A 198 -5.30 10.93 -6.53
C ALA A 198 -5.30 12.45 -6.76
N LEU A 199 -6.26 13.19 -6.20
CA LEU A 199 -6.29 14.66 -6.22
C LEU A 199 -5.05 15.24 -5.54
N PHE A 200 -4.76 14.77 -4.32
CA PHE A 200 -3.59 15.22 -3.58
C PHE A 200 -2.27 14.91 -4.30
N LEU A 201 -2.13 13.67 -4.81
CA LEU A 201 -0.96 13.23 -5.58
C LEU A 201 -0.98 13.72 -7.04
N GLN A 202 -1.99 14.49 -7.45
CA GLN A 202 -2.12 15.07 -8.79
C GLN A 202 -2.05 14.03 -9.93
N MET A 203 -2.69 12.88 -9.74
CA MET A 203 -2.74 11.77 -10.71
C MET A 203 -3.99 11.86 -11.61
N ARG A 204 -3.95 12.76 -12.59
CA ARG A 204 -5.11 13.16 -13.44
C ARG A 204 -5.90 11.99 -14.05
N HIS A 205 -5.22 10.97 -14.57
CA HIS A 205 -5.92 9.83 -15.19
C HIS A 205 -6.71 9.00 -14.18
N VAL A 206 -6.24 8.91 -12.93
CA VAL A 206 -6.96 8.23 -11.86
C VAL A 206 -8.14 9.08 -11.37
N ILE A 207 -7.92 10.40 -11.23
CA ILE A 207 -9.00 11.35 -10.89
C ILE A 207 -10.16 11.20 -11.88
N GLU A 208 -9.86 11.21 -13.18
CA GLU A 208 -10.86 11.04 -14.24
C GLU A 208 -11.57 9.69 -14.14
N ALA A 209 -10.83 8.59 -13.96
CA ALA A 209 -11.41 7.25 -13.84
C ALA A 209 -12.35 7.14 -12.63
N CYS A 210 -11.99 7.71 -11.48
CA CYS A 210 -12.82 7.74 -10.28
C CYS A 210 -14.08 8.60 -10.49
N THR A 211 -13.94 9.76 -11.12
CA THR A 211 -15.07 10.64 -11.46
C THR A 211 -16.07 9.95 -12.39
N VAL A 212 -15.60 9.34 -13.48
CA VAL A 212 -16.44 8.57 -14.40
C VAL A 212 -17.14 7.42 -13.69
N TYR A 213 -16.46 6.71 -12.79
CA TYR A 213 -17.07 5.64 -12.00
C TYR A 213 -18.22 6.18 -11.13
N LEU A 214 -17.99 7.28 -10.40
CA LEU A 214 -19.01 7.90 -9.54
C LEU A 214 -20.21 8.41 -10.34
N GLU A 215 -19.99 8.98 -11.53
CA GLU A 215 -21.07 9.41 -12.43
C GLU A 215 -21.96 8.25 -12.87
N GLN A 216 -21.37 7.09 -13.18
CA GLN A 216 -22.11 5.90 -13.58
C GLN A 216 -22.90 5.26 -12.43
N GLN A 217 -22.53 5.57 -11.19
CA GLN A 217 -23.18 5.05 -9.99
C GLN A 217 -24.18 6.05 -9.36
N LEU A 218 -24.42 7.20 -10.01
CA LEU A 218 -25.40 8.18 -9.52
C LEU A 218 -26.80 7.57 -9.44
N ASP A 219 -27.38 7.66 -8.25
CA ASP A 219 -28.70 7.16 -7.91
C ASP A 219 -29.43 8.16 -6.99
N GLN A 220 -30.76 8.07 -6.91
CA GLN A 220 -31.54 8.97 -6.04
C GLN A 220 -31.14 8.85 -4.56
N SER A 221 -30.64 7.69 -4.15
CA SER A 221 -30.20 7.40 -2.77
C SER A 221 -28.78 7.87 -2.44
N ASN A 222 -27.96 8.26 -3.42
CA ASN A 222 -26.55 8.62 -3.18
C ASN A 222 -26.11 9.95 -3.82
N CYS A 223 -26.94 10.54 -4.68
CA CYS A 223 -26.57 11.71 -5.48
C CYS A 223 -26.24 12.94 -4.62
N LEU A 224 -26.88 13.10 -3.46
CA LEU A 224 -26.60 14.19 -2.52
C LEU A 224 -25.24 14.02 -1.86
N GLY A 225 -24.94 12.82 -1.35
CA GLY A 225 -23.62 12.50 -0.80
C GLY A 225 -22.49 12.64 -1.83
N ILE A 226 -22.70 12.23 -3.08
CA ILE A 226 -21.72 12.41 -4.16
C ILE A 226 -21.53 13.89 -4.50
N MET A 227 -22.61 14.69 -4.52
CA MET A 227 -22.55 16.13 -4.78
C MET A 227 -21.77 16.86 -3.68
N GLU A 228 -22.07 16.58 -2.40
CA GLU A 228 -21.38 17.19 -1.27
C GLU A 228 -19.90 16.77 -1.23
N PHE A 229 -19.62 15.48 -1.44
CA PHE A 229 -18.26 14.97 -1.54
C PHE A 229 -17.47 15.68 -2.66
N ALA A 230 -18.06 15.80 -3.85
CA ALA A 230 -17.43 16.47 -4.97
C ALA A 230 -17.14 17.95 -4.65
N ARG A 231 -18.07 18.65 -4.00
CA ARG A 231 -17.90 20.03 -3.56
C ARG A 231 -16.79 20.17 -2.51
N ALA A 232 -16.75 19.28 -1.52
CA ALA A 232 -15.76 19.29 -0.44
C ALA A 232 -14.31 19.07 -0.94
N HIS A 233 -14.16 18.48 -2.12
CA HIS A 233 -12.88 18.19 -2.75
C HIS A 233 -12.64 18.96 -4.06
N ASP A 234 -13.39 20.05 -4.30
CA ASP A 234 -13.26 20.92 -5.48
C ASP A 234 -13.38 20.18 -6.83
N CYS A 235 -14.10 19.06 -6.86
CA CYS A 235 -14.38 18.27 -8.06
C CYS A 235 -15.57 18.87 -8.83
N MET A 236 -15.39 20.06 -9.39
CA MET A 236 -16.46 20.86 -10.00
C MET A 236 -17.24 20.12 -11.09
N GLU A 237 -16.59 19.28 -11.90
CA GLU A 237 -17.26 18.53 -12.96
C GLU A 237 -18.22 17.46 -12.40
N LEU A 238 -17.76 16.70 -11.42
CA LEU A 238 -18.57 15.69 -10.74
C LEU A 238 -19.73 16.34 -9.98
N GLU A 239 -19.45 17.45 -9.29
CA GLU A 239 -20.47 18.23 -8.58
C GLU A 239 -21.56 18.72 -9.55
N ALA A 240 -21.18 19.32 -10.68
CA ALA A 240 -22.13 19.81 -11.68
C ALA A 240 -23.02 18.69 -12.25
N LYS A 241 -22.45 17.50 -12.47
CA LYS A 241 -23.20 16.33 -12.95
C LYS A 241 -24.13 15.77 -11.88
N ALA A 242 -23.65 15.59 -10.65
CA ALA A 242 -24.48 15.16 -9.52
C ALA A 242 -25.63 16.14 -9.26
N ARG A 243 -25.34 17.45 -9.26
CA ARG A 243 -26.35 18.51 -9.16
C ARG A 243 -27.40 18.42 -10.25
N ARG A 244 -26.98 18.25 -11.52
CA ARG A 244 -27.90 18.07 -12.64
C ARG A 244 -28.81 16.85 -12.46
N PHE A 245 -28.27 15.74 -11.96
CA PHE A 245 -29.04 14.54 -11.64
C PHE A 245 -30.10 14.82 -10.56
N VAL A 246 -29.70 15.50 -9.47
CA VAL A 246 -30.60 15.91 -8.38
C VAL A 246 -31.77 16.73 -8.93
N HIS A 247 -31.52 17.71 -9.81
CA HIS A 247 -32.60 18.50 -10.42
C HIS A 247 -33.56 17.66 -11.28
N GLN A 248 -33.03 16.73 -12.07
CA GLN A 248 -33.85 15.89 -12.98
C GLN A 248 -34.73 14.88 -12.23
N HIS A 249 -34.25 14.42 -11.07
CA HIS A 249 -34.90 13.39 -10.25
C HIS A 249 -35.43 13.94 -8.91
N PHE A 250 -35.63 15.26 -8.81
CA PHE A 250 -35.91 15.95 -7.55
C PHE A 250 -37.08 15.35 -6.76
N CYS A 251 -38.19 14.98 -7.43
CA CYS A 251 -39.34 14.37 -6.75
C CYS A 251 -39.03 13.06 -6.04
N ASP A 252 -38.08 12.29 -6.55
CA ASP A 252 -37.70 11.02 -5.94
C ASP A 252 -36.64 11.24 -4.87
N VAL A 253 -35.69 12.16 -5.12
CA VAL A 253 -34.71 12.61 -4.12
C VAL A 253 -35.40 13.24 -2.90
N SER A 254 -36.49 13.98 -3.08
CA SER A 254 -37.23 14.63 -1.99
C SER A 254 -37.98 13.68 -1.06
N LYS A 255 -38.10 12.41 -1.45
CA LYS A 255 -38.67 11.36 -0.60
C LYS A 255 -37.62 10.72 0.31
N ASN A 256 -36.33 10.93 0.03
CA ASN A 256 -35.23 10.40 0.83
C ASN A 256 -34.89 11.36 1.98
N GLU A 257 -34.49 10.80 3.12
CA GLU A 257 -34.15 11.59 4.31
C GLU A 257 -32.90 12.47 4.10
N GLU A 258 -32.00 12.08 3.20
CA GLU A 258 -30.78 12.86 2.86
C GLU A 258 -31.09 14.27 2.34
N ILE A 259 -32.31 14.54 1.85
CA ILE A 259 -32.67 15.91 1.43
C ILE A 259 -32.65 16.91 2.61
N LEU A 260 -32.77 16.42 3.85
CA LEU A 260 -32.71 17.24 5.05
C LEU A 260 -31.29 17.76 5.35
N ASP A 261 -30.27 17.12 4.77
CA ASP A 261 -28.86 17.51 4.93
C ASP A 261 -28.45 18.61 3.94
N LEU A 262 -29.31 18.94 2.97
CA LEU A 262 -29.05 20.04 2.03
C LEU A 262 -29.06 21.40 2.75
N SER A 263 -28.11 22.26 2.38
CA SER A 263 -28.11 23.64 2.83
C SER A 263 -29.33 24.40 2.32
N ALA A 264 -29.75 25.43 3.05
CA ALA A 264 -30.84 26.31 2.62
C ALA A 264 -30.53 27.00 1.27
N GLU A 265 -29.25 27.27 1.00
CA GLU A 265 -28.78 27.83 -0.28
C GLU A 265 -28.97 26.82 -1.41
N ASP A 266 -28.57 25.56 -1.20
CA ASP A 266 -28.75 24.50 -2.20
C ASP A 266 -30.24 24.22 -2.46
N MET A 267 -31.07 24.16 -1.41
CA MET A 267 -32.51 24.01 -1.59
C MET A 267 -33.11 25.19 -2.35
N ALA A 268 -32.70 26.43 -2.03
CA ALA A 268 -33.18 27.61 -2.73
C ALA A 268 -32.76 27.58 -4.21
N GLU A 269 -31.52 27.19 -4.51
CA GLU A 269 -31.02 27.05 -5.89
C GLU A 269 -31.77 25.95 -6.65
N ILE A 270 -32.06 24.82 -5.98
CA ILE A 270 -32.82 23.72 -6.56
C ILE A 270 -34.24 24.15 -6.89
N VAL A 271 -34.93 24.82 -5.96
CA VAL A 271 -36.34 25.24 -6.06
C VAL A 271 -36.54 26.46 -6.99
N GLN A 272 -35.52 27.30 -7.20
CA GLN A 272 -35.62 28.50 -8.04
C GLN A 272 -35.61 28.22 -9.56
N ARG A 273 -35.32 27.00 -10.02
CA ARG A 273 -35.32 26.69 -11.46
C ARG A 273 -36.70 26.30 -11.96
N GLU A 274 -37.18 26.99 -12.99
CA GLU A 274 -38.49 26.73 -13.64
C GLU A 274 -38.60 25.33 -14.29
N ASP A 275 -37.48 24.61 -14.41
CA ASP A 275 -37.39 23.29 -15.07
C ASP A 275 -37.49 22.11 -14.09
N LEU A 276 -37.84 22.34 -12.82
CA LEU A 276 -38.04 21.25 -11.86
C LEU A 276 -39.14 20.32 -12.38
N ASN A 277 -38.80 19.05 -12.55
CA ASN A 277 -39.73 18.03 -13.01
C ASN A 277 -40.66 17.58 -11.88
N ILE A 278 -41.47 18.52 -11.36
CA ILE A 278 -42.49 18.29 -10.33
C ILE A 278 -43.72 17.74 -11.04
N LYS A 279 -44.01 16.44 -10.85
CA LYS A 279 -45.24 15.80 -11.31
C LYS A 279 -46.28 15.71 -10.21
#